data_AF-A5PJ45-F1
#
_entry.id   AF-A5PJ45-F1
#
_cell.length_a   1.000
_cell.length_b   1.000
_cell.length_c   1.000
_cell.angle_alpha   90.00
_cell.angle_beta   90.00
_cell.angle_gamma   90.00
#
_symmetry.space_group_name_H-M   'P 1'
#
loop_
_entity.id
_entity.type
_entity.pdbx_description
1 polymer ?
#
loop_
_entity_poly.entity_id
_entity_poly.type
_entity_poly.pdbx_seq_one_letter_code
_entity_poly.pdbx_strand_id
1 'polypeptide(L)'
;KYSTALGRIWLSVVFIFRVLVYVVAAEEVWDDEQKDFICNTKQPGCPNVCYDEFFPVSHVRLWALQLILVTCPSLLVVMHVAC
;
A
#
# COMPACT_ATOMS: atom_id res chain seq x y z
N LYS A 1 -13.07 -17.49 21.95
CA LYS A 1 -12.32 -18.74 21.74
C LYS A 1 -12.38 -19.16 20.25
N TYR A 2 -12.08 -18.24 19.32
CA TYR A 2 -12.27 -18.45 17.87
C TYR A 2 -11.08 -17.95 17.01
N SER A 3 -9.88 -17.90 17.60
CA SER A 3 -8.64 -17.82 16.84
C SER A 3 -7.66 -18.75 17.52
N THR A 4 -7.37 -19.87 16.88
CA THR A 4 -6.28 -20.79 17.27
C THR A 4 -5.02 -19.95 17.46
N ALA A 5 -4.20 -20.25 18.47
CA ALA A 5 -2.97 -19.47 18.74
C ALA A 5 -2.13 -19.27 17.45
N LEU A 6 -2.16 -20.26 16.57
CA LEU A 6 -1.61 -20.22 15.21
C LEU A 6 -2.19 -19.11 14.32
N GLY A 7 -3.50 -18.87 14.31
CA GLY A 7 -4.13 -17.82 13.51
C GLY A 7 -3.69 -16.41 13.92
N ARG A 8 -3.50 -16.18 15.23
CA ARG A 8 -2.94 -14.92 15.74
C ARG A 8 -1.50 -14.71 15.31
N ILE A 9 -0.66 -15.73 15.44
CA ILE A 9 0.75 -15.67 15.01
C ILE A 9 0.83 -15.43 13.50
N TRP A 10 0.05 -16.17 12.71
CA TRP A 10 0.00 -16.02 11.26
C TRP A 10 -0.43 -14.62 10.83
N LEU A 11 -1.49 -14.07 11.44
CA LEU A 11 -1.92 -12.70 11.16
C LEU A 11 -0.83 -11.68 11.48
N SER A 12 -0.15 -11.80 12.63
CA SER A 12 0.95 -10.91 13.00
C SER A 12 2.13 -11.01 12.03
N VAL A 13 2.50 -12.22 11.59
CA VAL A 13 3.59 -12.44 10.63
C VAL A 13 3.25 -11.84 9.27
N VAL A 14 2.05 -12.11 8.74
CA VAL A 14 1.59 -11.56 7.45
C VAL A 14 1.52 -10.03 7.50
N PHE A 15 1.08 -9.47 8.63
CA PHE A 15 1.03 -8.02 8.83
C PHE A 15 2.42 -7.39 8.77
N ILE A 16 3.37 -7.90 9.57
CA ILE A 16 4.75 -7.38 9.62
C ILE A 16 5.41 -7.50 8.24
N PHE A 17 5.26 -8.66 7.59
CA PHE A 17 5.81 -8.88 6.26
C PHE A 17 5.24 -7.89 5.24
N ARG A 18 3.92 -7.65 5.24
CA ARG A 18 3.31 -6.68 4.32
C ARG A 18 3.74 -5.24 4.59
N VAL A 19 3.90 -4.86 5.85
CA VAL A 19 4.41 -3.52 6.20
C VAL A 19 5.86 -3.35 5.72
N LEU A 20 6.72 -4.36 5.94
CA LEU A 20 8.11 -4.33 5.47
C LEU A 20 8.19 -4.21 3.94
N VAL A 21 7.43 -5.03 3.20
CA VAL A 21 7.38 -4.96 1.73
C VAL A 21 6.87 -3.59 1.26
N TYR A 22 5.86 -3.04 1.93
CA TYR A 22 5.34 -1.71 1.60
C TYR A 22 6.39 -0.62 1.81
N VAL A 23 7.11 -0.62 2.93
CA VAL A 23 8.16 0.38 3.21
C VAL A 23 9.28 0.30 2.19
N VAL A 24 9.80 -0.90 1.91
CA VAL A 24 10.88 -1.10 0.94
C VAL A 24 10.43 -0.71 -0.47
N ALA A 25 9.26 -1.16 -0.91
CA ALA A 25 8.76 -0.84 -2.25
C ALA A 25 8.36 0.63 -2.41
N ALA A 26 7.82 1.27 -1.37
CA ALA A 26 7.47 2.69 -1.39
C ALA A 26 8.71 3.58 -1.51
N GLU A 27 9.81 3.24 -0.84
CA GLU A 27 11.04 4.05 -0.88
C GLU A 27 11.91 3.79 -2.12
N GLU A 28 12.13 2.53 -2.53
CA GLU A 28 13.05 2.23 -3.64
C GLU A 28 12.41 2.25 -5.04
N VAL A 29 11.13 1.87 -5.17
CA VAL A 29 10.51 1.67 -6.50
C VAL A 29 9.64 2.86 -6.91
N TRP A 30 8.98 3.52 -5.95
CA TRP A 30 7.91 4.48 -6.25
C TRP A 30 8.30 5.96 -6.26
N ASP A 31 9.50 6.34 -5.79
CA ASP A 31 9.94 7.75 -5.78
C ASP A 31 10.22 8.29 -7.21
N ASP A 32 10.50 7.39 -8.16
CA ASP A 32 10.95 7.76 -9.51
C ASP A 32 9.99 7.35 -10.65
N GLU A 33 8.90 6.62 -10.40
CA GLU A 33 7.97 6.18 -11.47
C GLU A 33 7.40 7.34 -12.30
N GLN A 34 7.09 8.46 -11.65
CA GLN A 34 6.59 9.66 -12.35
C GLN A 34 7.71 10.42 -13.07
N LYS A 35 8.96 10.34 -12.59
CA LYS A 35 10.11 11.04 -13.19
C LYS A 35 10.62 10.31 -14.44
N ASP A 36 10.57 8.98 -14.44
CA ASP A 36 10.99 8.13 -15.57
C ASP A 36 9.91 7.96 -16.64
N PHE A 37 8.70 8.49 -16.41
CA PHE A 37 7.63 8.45 -17.39
C PHE A 37 7.86 9.45 -18.54
N ILE A 38 8.37 8.96 -19.67
CA ILE A 38 8.70 9.79 -20.83
C ILE A 38 7.52 9.88 -21.81
N CYS A 39 7.05 11.11 -22.07
CA CYS A 39 6.14 11.40 -23.18
C CYS A 39 6.88 11.99 -24.38
N ASN A 40 6.62 11.46 -25.58
CA ASN A 40 7.18 11.97 -26.83
C ASN A 40 6.39 13.20 -27.34
N THR A 41 6.43 14.29 -26.59
CA THR A 41 5.81 15.56 -26.96
C THR A 41 6.57 16.73 -26.37
N LYS A 42 6.52 17.89 -27.05
CA LYS A 42 7.09 19.16 -26.56
C LYS A 42 6.08 19.98 -25.76
N GLN A 43 4.86 19.47 -25.60
CA GLN A 43 3.78 20.15 -24.88
C GLN A 43 4.06 20.12 -23.37
N PRO A 44 4.22 21.29 -22.71
CA PRO A 44 4.40 21.34 -21.26
C PRO A 44 3.14 20.80 -20.56
N GLY A 45 3.33 19.98 -19.52
CA GLY A 45 2.24 19.38 -18.73
C GLY A 45 1.65 18.08 -19.27
N CYS A 46 1.92 17.69 -20.53
CA CYS A 46 1.48 16.42 -21.08
C CYS A 46 1.93 15.17 -20.28
N PRO A 47 3.19 15.04 -19.80
CA PRO A 47 3.59 13.87 -19.01
C PRO A 47 2.79 13.74 -17.72
N ASN A 48 2.38 14.85 -17.10
CA ASN A 48 1.58 14.84 -15.88
C ASN A 48 0.16 14.31 -16.14
N VAL A 49 -0.47 14.74 -17.23
CA VAL A 49 -1.83 14.29 -17.61
C VAL A 49 -1.81 12.84 -18.10
N CYS A 50 -0.83 12.46 -18.93
CA CYS A 50 -0.70 11.07 -19.36
C CYS A 50 -0.41 10.14 -18.19
N TYR A 51 0.43 10.53 -17.24
CA TYR A 51 0.71 9.72 -16.06
C TYR A 51 -0.56 9.48 -15.22
N ASP A 52 -1.36 10.53 -14.99
CA ASP A 52 -2.63 10.43 -14.24
C ASP A 52 -3.67 9.55 -14.97
N GLU A 53 -3.73 9.63 -16.31
CA GLU A 53 -4.65 8.82 -17.11
C GLU A 53 -4.25 7.32 -17.18
N PHE A 54 -2.96 7.02 -17.32
CA PHE A 54 -2.46 5.64 -17.38
C PHE A 54 -2.39 4.99 -16.00
N PHE A 55 -2.07 5.76 -14.95
CA PHE A 55 -1.93 5.30 -13.58
C PHE A 55 -2.79 6.13 -12.61
N PRO A 56 -4.15 6.07 -12.74
CA PRO A 56 -5.06 6.85 -11.91
C PRO A 56 -4.92 6.54 -10.42
N VAL A 57 -4.48 5.31 -10.09
CA VAL A 57 -4.02 4.95 -8.75
C VAL A 57 -2.74 4.17 -8.87
N SER A 58 -1.65 4.70 -8.31
CA SER A 58 -0.38 3.99 -8.28
C SER A 58 -0.47 2.72 -7.42
N HIS A 59 0.30 1.70 -7.78
CA HIS A 59 0.22 0.40 -7.12
C HIS A 59 0.69 0.45 -5.66
N VAL A 60 1.58 1.38 -5.27
CA VAL A 60 1.84 1.72 -3.85
C VAL A 60 0.60 2.27 -3.14
N ARG A 61 -0.16 3.20 -3.75
CA ARG A 61 -1.37 3.74 -3.12
C ARG A 61 -2.43 2.66 -2.90
N LEU A 62 -2.59 1.73 -3.85
CA LEU A 62 -3.48 0.57 -3.68
C LEU A 62 -3.03 -0.34 -2.52
N TRP A 63 -1.73 -0.63 -2.42
CA TRP A 63 -1.20 -1.44 -1.32
C TRP A 63 -1.33 -0.76 0.04
N ALA A 64 -1.17 0.57 0.09
CA ALA A 64 -1.41 1.37 1.29
C ALA A 64 -2.87 1.24 1.75
N LEU A 65 -3.83 1.41 0.83
CA LEU A 65 -5.26 1.28 1.12
C LEU A 65 -5.61 -0.14 1.56
N GLN A 66 -5.05 -1.15 0.90
CA GLN A 66 -5.26 -2.55 1.28
C GLN A 66 -4.71 -2.86 2.67
N LEU A 67 -3.55 -2.30 3.03
CA LEU A 67 -3.01 -2.39 4.38
C LEU A 67 -3.97 -1.76 5.39
N ILE A 68 -4.41 -0.51 5.18
CA ILE A 68 -5.34 0.20 6.07
C ILE A 68 -6.63 -0.60 6.29
N LEU A 69 -7.21 -1.15 5.22
CA LEU A 69 -8.44 -1.95 5.31
C LEU A 69 -8.26 -3.27 6.08
N VAL A 70 -7.05 -3.85 6.07
CA VAL A 70 -6.73 -5.06 6.85
C VAL A 70 -6.36 -4.71 8.30
N THR A 71 -5.72 -3.55 8.54
CA THR A 71 -5.30 -3.10 9.88
C THR A 71 -6.47 -2.57 10.72
N CYS A 72 -7.39 -1.80 10.13
CA CYS A 72 -8.53 -1.22 10.84
C CYS A 72 -9.39 -2.24 11.60
N PRO A 73 -9.92 -3.32 10.98
CA PRO A 73 -10.75 -4.28 11.70
C PRO A 73 -9.98 -5.06 12.76
N SER A 74 -8.68 -5.32 12.56
CA SER A 74 -7.86 -5.99 13.58
C SER A 74 -7.62 -5.08 14.79
N LEU A 75 -7.35 -3.80 14.58
CA LEU A 75 -7.25 -2.80 15.66
C LEU A 75 -8.57 -2.63 16.41
N LEU A 76 -9.70 -2.53 15.69
CA LEU A 76 -11.03 -2.42 16.31
C LEU A 76 -11.36 -3.61 17.20
N VAL A 77 -11.02 -4.83 16.78
CA VAL A 77 -11.21 -6.04 17.60
C VAL A 77 -10.32 -6.02 18.85
N VAL A 78 -9.06 -5.58 18.74
CA VAL A 78 -8.18 -5.47 19.91
C VAL A 78 -8.71 -4.41 20.90
N MET A 79 -9.15 -3.26 20.39
CA MET A 79 -9.74 -2.19 21.23
C MET A 79 -11.03 -2.64 21.92
N HIS A 80 -11.92 -3.34 21.21
CA HIS A 80 -13.15 -3.88 21.81
C HIS A 80 -12.88 -4.98 22.86
N VAL A 81 -11.75 -5.69 22.75
CA VAL A 81 -11.37 -6.71 23.74
C VAL A 81 -10.63 -6.11 24.95
N ALA A 82 -9.94 -4.98 24.76
CA ALA A 82 -9.13 -4.33 25.79
C ALA A 82 -9.92 -3.30 26.64
N CYS A 83 -11.04 -2.78 26.13
CA CYS A 83 -11.98 -1.92 26.85
C CYS A 83 -13.10 -2.74 27.50
#